data_AF-A0A0A7PEU8-F1
#
_entry.id   AF-A0A0A7PEU8-F1
#
_cell.length_a   1.000
_cell.length_b   1.000
_cell.length_c   1.000
_cell.angle_alpha   90.00
_cell.angle_beta   90.00
_cell.angle_gamma   90.00
#
_symmetry.space_group_name_H-M   'P 1'
#
loop_
_entity.id
_entity.type
_entity.pdbx_description
1 polymer ?
#
loop_
_entity_poly.entity_id
_entity_poly.type
_entity_poly.pdbx_seq_one_letter_code
_entity_poly.pdbx_strand_id
1 'polypeptide(L)'
;MASGLDRAMTSPLERVARVLAGHALSRNADGDMTSAGEAVDALWGDYSDAALAVSRALREPSAAMLAVGDGDIWDCMLHAAIEDETISD
;
A
#
# COMPACT_ATOMS: atom_id res chain seq x y z
N MET A 1 -24.89 13.70 4.09
CA MET A 1 -24.48 13.31 2.73
C MET A 1 -22.97 13.19 2.75
N ALA A 2 -22.44 12.00 3.04
CA ALA A 2 -21.01 11.76 2.93
C ALA A 2 -20.66 11.93 1.44
N SER A 3 -19.84 12.94 1.11
CA SER A 3 -19.22 13.05 -0.20
C SER A 3 -18.55 11.69 -0.48
N GLY A 4 -18.91 11.05 -1.59
CA GLY A 4 -18.27 9.79 -1.98
C GLY A 4 -16.76 9.97 -1.91
N LEU A 5 -16.08 9.16 -1.12
CA LEU A 5 -14.64 9.25 -0.98
C LEU A 5 -14.01 9.21 -2.38
N ASP A 6 -13.07 10.11 -2.62
CA ASP A 6 -12.24 10.02 -3.81
C ASP A 6 -11.51 8.67 -3.79
N ARG A 7 -11.69 7.88 -4.84
CA ARG A 7 -11.14 6.53 -4.93
C ARG A 7 -9.82 6.59 -5.68
N ALA A 8 -8.77 6.03 -5.09
CA ALA A 8 -7.54 5.83 -5.82
C ALA A 8 -7.80 4.94 -7.04
N MET A 9 -7.15 5.24 -8.16
CA MET A 9 -7.21 4.42 -9.38
C MET A 9 -6.32 3.16 -9.27
N THR A 10 -5.42 3.13 -8.30
CA THR A 10 -4.43 2.07 -8.08
C THR A 10 -4.70 1.33 -6.78
N SER A 11 -4.39 0.04 -6.74
CA SER A 11 -4.66 -0.80 -5.57
C SER A 11 -3.83 -0.30 -4.36
N PRO A 12 -4.27 -0.53 -3.11
CA PRO A 12 -3.44 -0.25 -1.94
C PRO A 12 -2.09 -0.96 -2.02
N LEU A 13 -2.05 -2.18 -2.56
CA LEU A 13 -0.81 -2.94 -2.72
C LEU A 13 0.17 -2.23 -3.66
N GLU A 14 -0.29 -1.87 -4.86
CA GLU A 14 0.49 -1.15 -5.87
C GLU A 14 1.04 0.17 -5.31
N ARG A 15 0.23 0.90 -4.52
CA ARG A 15 0.66 2.15 -3.87
C ARG A 15 1.78 1.91 -2.86
N VAL A 16 1.66 0.88 -2.02
CA VAL A 16 2.72 0.52 -1.06
C VAL A 16 3.97 0.06 -1.81
N ALA A 17 3.83 -0.76 -2.85
CA ALA A 17 4.94 -1.25 -3.66
C ALA A 17 5.70 -0.11 -4.36
N ARG A 18 4.98 0.88 -4.92
CA ARG A 18 5.60 2.11 -5.46
C ARG A 18 6.36 2.91 -4.40
N VAL A 19 5.83 2.99 -3.18
CA VAL A 19 6.54 3.66 -2.07
C VAL A 19 7.83 2.92 -1.71
N LEU A 20 7.78 1.58 -1.63
CA LEU A 20 8.96 0.76 -1.34
C LEU A 20 10.02 0.88 -2.45
N ALA A 21 9.60 0.81 -3.72
CA ALA A 21 10.49 1.04 -4.86
C ALA A 21 11.11 2.44 -4.83
N GLY A 22 10.29 3.47 -4.57
CA GLY A 22 10.77 4.84 -4.45
C GLY A 22 11.78 5.02 -3.31
N HIS A 23 11.54 4.38 -2.17
CA HIS A 23 12.46 4.40 -1.04
C HIS A 23 13.81 3.77 -1.37
N ALA A 24 13.81 2.65 -2.10
CA ALA A 24 15.03 1.93 -2.48
C ALA A 24 15.82 2.60 -3.61
N LEU A 25 15.15 3.28 -4.54
CA LEU A 25 15.78 3.80 -5.76
C LEU A 25 16.12 5.29 -5.67
N SER A 26 15.33 6.09 -4.96
CA SER A 26 15.48 7.54 -4.94
C SER A 26 16.62 8.01 -4.05
N ARG A 27 17.41 8.98 -4.55
CA ARG A 27 18.42 9.69 -3.74
C ARG A 27 17.85 10.53 -2.59
N ASN A 28 16.54 10.76 -2.60
CA ASN A 28 15.85 11.44 -1.49
C ASN A 28 15.50 10.47 -0.36
N ALA A 29 15.78 9.17 -0.53
CA ALA A 29 15.66 8.11 0.44
C ALA A 29 16.98 7.32 0.47
N ASP A 30 16.94 5.98 0.39
CA ASP A 30 18.12 5.11 0.53
C ASP A 30 18.84 4.83 -0.80
N GLY A 31 18.27 5.25 -1.92
CA GLY A 31 18.86 5.03 -3.25
C GLY A 31 19.82 6.13 -3.70
N ASP A 32 20.19 6.11 -4.97
CA ASP A 32 21.13 7.07 -5.58
C ASP A 32 20.57 7.77 -6.84
N MET A 33 19.39 7.37 -7.33
CA MET A 33 18.80 7.95 -8.53
C MET A 33 18.33 9.38 -8.26
N THR A 34 18.74 10.31 -9.11
CA THR A 34 18.32 11.73 -9.00
C THR A 34 16.86 11.94 -9.38
N SER A 35 16.33 11.11 -10.28
CA SER A 35 14.90 11.02 -10.57
C SER A 35 14.53 9.54 -10.69
N ALA A 36 13.72 9.06 -9.75
CA ALA A 36 13.35 7.66 -9.67
C ALA A 36 11.97 7.34 -10.28
N GLY A 37 11.23 8.34 -10.78
CA GLY A 37 9.83 8.16 -11.20
C GLY A 37 9.63 7.06 -12.24
N GLU A 38 10.35 7.12 -13.36
CA GLU A 38 10.26 6.11 -14.42
C GLU A 38 10.71 4.71 -13.92
N ALA A 39 11.72 4.67 -13.05
CA ALA A 39 12.20 3.41 -12.49
C ALA A 39 11.20 2.81 -11.50
N VAL A 40 10.51 3.63 -10.70
CA VAL A 40 9.42 3.20 -9.82
C VAL A 40 8.27 2.63 -10.65
N ASP A 41 7.86 3.31 -11.73
CA ASP A 41 6.79 2.82 -12.60
C ASP A 41 7.15 1.49 -13.29
N ALA A 42 8.43 1.28 -13.60
CA ALA A 42 8.91 0.03 -14.20
C ALA A 42 9.11 -1.11 -13.19
N LEU A 43 9.54 -0.81 -11.96
CA LEU A 43 10.06 -1.81 -11.02
C LEU A 43 9.18 -2.03 -9.78
N TRP A 44 8.09 -1.27 -9.59
CA TRP A 44 7.26 -1.43 -8.39
C TRP A 44 6.74 -2.87 -8.21
N GLY A 45 6.47 -3.59 -9.29
CA GLY A 45 5.98 -4.97 -9.26
C GLY A 45 6.92 -5.92 -8.51
N ASP A 46 8.24 -5.66 -8.54
CA ASP A 46 9.25 -6.45 -7.83
C ASP A 46 9.15 -6.29 -6.29
N TYR A 47 8.39 -5.29 -5.81
CA TYR A 47 8.14 -5.01 -4.40
C TYR A 47 6.76 -5.47 -3.92
N SER A 48 5.98 -6.17 -4.76
CA SER A 48 4.63 -6.66 -4.45
C SER A 48 4.59 -7.57 -3.20
N ASP A 49 5.51 -8.52 -3.08
CA ASP A 49 5.61 -9.41 -1.91
C ASP A 49 5.88 -8.64 -0.62
N ALA A 50 6.76 -7.63 -0.68
CA ALA A 50 7.06 -6.77 0.46
C ALA A 50 5.85 -5.89 0.81
N ALA A 51 5.14 -5.36 -0.19
CA ALA A 51 3.90 -4.62 0.00
C ALA A 51 2.80 -5.49 0.64
N LEU A 52 2.71 -6.76 0.25
CA LEU A 52 1.77 -7.72 0.83
C LEU A 52 2.10 -8.00 2.30
N ALA A 53 3.39 -8.15 2.61
CA ALA A 53 3.85 -8.32 3.99
C ALA A 53 3.48 -7.11 4.86
N VAL A 54 3.68 -5.88 4.36
CA VAL A 54 3.26 -4.65 5.06
C VAL A 54 1.75 -4.62 5.27
N SER A 55 0.96 -4.89 4.23
CA SER A 55 -0.51 -4.93 4.34
C SER A 55 -1.00 -5.97 5.34
N ARG A 56 -0.35 -7.15 5.40
CA ARG A 56 -0.66 -8.19 6.39
C ARG A 56 -0.34 -7.76 7.81
N ALA A 57 0.74 -7.01 8.03
CA ALA A 57 1.10 -6.46 9.33
C ALA A 57 0.11 -5.38 9.79
N LEU A 58 -0.43 -4.59 8.88
CA LEU A 58 -1.45 -3.56 9.20
C LEU A 58 -2.79 -4.15 9.67
N ARG A 59 -3.05 -5.45 9.47
CA ARG A 59 -4.27 -6.13 9.97
C ARG A 59 -4.37 -6.20 11.48
N GLU A 60 -3.29 -5.89 12.20
CA GLU A 60 -3.28 -5.86 13.66
C GLU A 60 -3.43 -4.40 14.14
N PRO A 61 -4.67 -3.85 14.19
CA PRO A 61 -4.88 -2.47 14.63
C PRO A 61 -4.40 -2.30 16.08
N SER A 62 -3.74 -1.17 16.34
CA SER A 62 -3.31 -0.84 17.70
C SER A 62 -4.49 -0.56 18.62
N ALA A 63 -4.27 -0.64 19.94
CA ALA A 63 -5.28 -0.27 20.94
C ALA A 63 -5.82 1.15 20.74
N ALA A 64 -4.98 2.09 20.29
CA ALA A 64 -5.41 3.46 20.00
C ALA A 64 -6.34 3.54 18.78
N MET A 65 -6.10 2.71 17.75
CA MET A 65 -6.97 2.62 16.57
C MET A 65 -8.34 2.02 16.95
N LEU A 66 -8.34 0.95 17.75
CA LEU A 66 -9.57 0.34 18.26
C LEU A 66 -10.37 1.27 19.18
N ALA A 67 -9.70 2.16 19.91
CA ALA A 67 -10.37 3.13 20.77
C ALA A 67 -11.15 4.21 20.00
N VAL A 68 -10.86 4.42 18.71
CA VAL A 68 -11.45 5.47 17.88
C VAL A 68 -12.17 4.94 16.63
N GLY A 69 -12.23 3.63 16.46
CA GLY A 69 -12.73 3.00 15.24
C GLY A 69 -13.31 1.61 15.47
N ASP A 70 -13.54 0.90 14.38
CA ASP A 70 -14.12 -0.45 14.37
C ASP A 70 -13.10 -1.42 13.78
N GLY A 71 -12.67 -2.39 14.59
CA GLY A 71 -11.65 -3.38 14.21
C GLY A 71 -12.15 -4.38 13.16
N ASP A 72 -13.44 -4.73 13.20
CA ASP A 72 -14.03 -5.70 12.26
C ASP A 72 -14.16 -5.06 10.87
N ILE A 73 -14.57 -3.78 10.81
CA ILE A 73 -14.59 -3.01 9.56
C ILE A 73 -13.18 -2.84 9.00
N TRP A 74 -12.19 -2.56 9.85
CA TRP A 74 -10.79 -2.44 9.44
C TRP A 74 -10.25 -3.73 8.81
N ASP A 75 -10.50 -4.88 9.45
CA ASP A 75 -10.09 -6.17 8.91
C ASP A 75 -10.76 -6.47 7.56
N CYS A 76 -12.07 -6.20 7.43
CA CYS A 76 -12.79 -6.34 6.16
C CYS A 76 -12.19 -5.48 5.04
N MET A 77 -11.83 -4.23 5.34
CA MET A 77 -11.21 -3.31 4.37
C MET A 77 -9.84 -3.79 3.91
N LEU A 78 -9.01 -4.28 4.83
CA LEU A 78 -7.69 -4.84 4.49
C LEU A 78 -7.81 -6.16 3.73
N HIS A 79 -8.78 -7.00 4.06
CA HIS A 79 -9.03 -8.22 3.32
C HIS A 79 -9.39 -7.91 1.87
N ALA A 80 -10.35 -7.00 1.66
CA ALA A 80 -10.74 -6.54 0.32
C ALA A 80 -9.55 -5.93 -0.45
N ALA A 81 -8.69 -5.17 0.22
CA ALA A 81 -7.49 -4.59 -0.39
C ALA A 81 -6.46 -5.64 -0.84
N ILE A 82 -6.37 -6.78 -0.15
CA ILE A 82 -5.47 -7.88 -0.50
C ILE A 82 -6.08 -8.74 -1.62
N GLU A 83 -7.39 -8.99 -1.56
CA GLU A 83 -8.10 -9.81 -2.56
C GLU A 83 -8.15 -9.14 -3.95
N ASP A 84 -8.28 -7.82 -4.01
CA ASP A 84 -8.30 -7.03 -5.26
C ASP A 84 -7.05 -7.29 -6.13
N GLU A 85 -5.92 -7.61 -5.50
CA GLU A 85 -4.71 -7.99 -6.22
C GLU A 85 -4.75 -9.44 -6.75
N THR A 86 -5.23 -10.39 -5.94
CA THR A 86 -5.25 -11.82 -6.31
C THR A 86 -6.25 -12.17 -7.43
N ILE A 87 -7.17 -11.26 -7.76
CA ILE A 87 -8.12 -11.40 -8.88
C ILE A 87 -7.54 -10.81 -10.17
N SER A 88 -6.49 -9.98 -10.08
CA SER A 88 -5.87 -9.30 -11.22
C SER A 88 -4.70 -10.08 -11.86
N ASP A 89 -4.30 -11.21 -11.27
CA ASP A 89 -3.36 -12.21 -11.84
C ASP A 89 -4.10 -13.26 -12.71
#